data_AF-A0A1I3ZCD4-F1
#
_entry.id   AF-A0A1I3ZCD4-F1
#
_cell.length_a   1.000
_cell.length_b   1.000
_cell.length_c   1.000
_cell.angle_alpha   90.00
_cell.angle_beta   90.00
_cell.angle_gamma   90.00
#
_symmetry.space_group_name_H-M   'P 1'
#
loop_
_entity.id
_entity.type
_entity.pdbx_description
1 polymer ?
#
loop_
_entity_poly.entity_id
_entity_poly.type
_entity_poly.pdbx_seq_one_letter_code
_entity_poly.pdbx_strand_id
1 'polypeptide(L)'
;MSPVVDRRARLLAAVYAQWGEDAAWTPGDGPDPVRVKREEADADVQLGQSRVRVDSIVLRVRRFEVSAPAKGDQVAFVDPPETFTLIAKPKLERFGLEWICEAARA
;
A
#
# COMPACT_ATOMS: atom_id res chain seq x y z
N MET A 1 11.90 21.28 -6.74
CA MET A 1 11.91 19.80 -6.81
C MET A 1 13.18 19.38 -7.57
N SER A 2 13.85 18.29 -7.20
CA SER A 2 15.08 17.86 -7.90
C SER A 2 14.73 17.17 -9.23
N PRO A 3 15.53 17.31 -10.30
CA PRO A 3 15.31 16.61 -11.57
C PRO A 3 15.14 15.09 -11.44
N VAL A 4 15.78 14.48 -10.43
CA VAL A 4 15.66 13.04 -10.13
C VAL A 4 14.28 12.71 -9.57
N VAL A 5 13.75 13.55 -8.69
CA VAL A 5 12.41 13.39 -8.08
C VAL A 5 11.34 13.55 -9.15
N ASP A 6 11.46 14.53 -10.04
CA ASP A 6 10.53 14.75 -11.15
C ASP A 6 10.49 13.57 -12.11
N ARG A 7 11.68 13.05 -12.48
CA ARG A 7 11.78 11.85 -13.31
C ARG A 7 11.13 10.66 -12.62
N ARG A 8 11.34 10.49 -11.31
CA ARG A 8 10.74 9.39 -10.53
C ARG A 8 9.22 9.52 -10.49
N ALA A 9 8.68 10.71 -10.27
CA ALA A 9 7.24 10.95 -10.26
C ALA A 9 6.58 10.56 -11.58
N ARG A 10 7.20 10.91 -12.72
CA ARG A 10 6.72 10.49 -14.05
C ARG A 10 6.73 8.97 -14.24
N LEU A 11 7.79 8.30 -13.79
CA LEU A 11 7.86 6.83 -13.83
C LEU A 11 6.80 6.19 -12.95
N LEU A 12 6.55 6.74 -11.75
CA LEU A 12 5.49 6.27 -10.87
C LEU A 12 4.12 6.47 -11.49
N ALA A 13 3.86 7.59 -12.17
CA ALA A 13 2.60 7.78 -12.88
C ALA A 13 2.35 6.66 -13.91
N ALA A 14 3.37 6.27 -14.68
CA ALA A 14 3.28 5.15 -15.62
C ALA A 14 3.09 3.78 -14.92
N VAL A 15 3.83 3.53 -13.83
CA VAL A 15 3.70 2.31 -13.02
C VAL A 15 2.28 2.18 -12.49
N TYR A 16 1.75 3.24 -11.87
CA TYR A 16 0.40 3.23 -11.34
C TYR A 16 -0.61 3.18 -12.45
N ALA A 17 -0.36 3.72 -13.64
CA ALA A 17 -1.28 3.58 -14.77
C ALA A 17 -1.46 2.11 -15.20
N GLN A 18 -0.36 1.34 -15.21
CA GLN A 18 -0.33 -0.04 -15.68
C GLN A 18 -0.70 -1.08 -14.61
N TRP A 19 -0.27 -0.89 -13.37
CA TRP A 19 -0.36 -1.90 -12.30
C TRP A 19 -1.04 -1.41 -11.02
N GLY A 20 -1.45 -0.14 -10.97
CA GLY A 20 -2.26 0.32 -9.85
C GLY A 20 -3.68 -0.24 -10.00
N GLU A 21 -4.31 -0.54 -8.89
CA GLU A 21 -5.65 -1.08 -8.81
C GLU A 21 -6.56 -0.08 -8.09
N ASP A 22 -7.79 0.02 -8.55
CA ASP A 22 -8.77 0.91 -7.94
C ASP A 22 -9.22 0.34 -6.60
N ALA A 23 -9.15 1.17 -5.57
CA ALA A 23 -9.55 0.83 -4.22
C ALA A 23 -10.22 2.02 -3.52
N ALA A 24 -10.96 1.72 -2.46
CA ALA A 24 -11.46 2.68 -1.49
C ALA A 24 -10.57 2.64 -0.24
N TRP A 25 -9.97 3.77 0.13
CA TRP A 25 -9.20 3.95 1.34
C TRP A 25 -10.06 4.59 2.41
N THR A 26 -10.24 3.92 3.54
CA THR A 26 -10.99 4.45 4.67
C THR A 26 -10.00 4.74 5.80
N PRO A 27 -9.56 6.01 5.99
CA PRO A 27 -9.25 6.46 7.34
C PRO A 27 -10.56 6.31 8.12
N GLY A 28 -10.54 5.93 9.40
CA GLY A 28 -11.73 5.44 10.15
C GLY A 28 -13.08 6.20 10.03
N ASP A 29 -13.14 7.38 9.41
CA ASP A 29 -14.31 8.23 9.19
C ASP A 29 -14.88 8.27 7.73
N GLY A 30 -14.36 7.53 6.74
CA GLY A 30 -15.05 7.37 5.44
C GLY A 30 -14.15 7.06 4.21
N PRO A 31 -14.69 6.50 3.10
CA PRO A 31 -13.88 6.00 1.99
C PRO A 31 -13.51 7.08 0.95
N ASP A 32 -12.22 7.18 0.63
CA ASP A 32 -11.65 7.96 -0.47
C ASP A 32 -11.20 7.04 -1.62
N PRO A 33 -11.54 7.32 -2.89
CA PRO A 33 -11.06 6.54 -4.03
C PRO A 33 -9.56 6.77 -4.26
N VAL A 34 -8.80 5.69 -4.40
CA VAL A 34 -7.35 5.71 -4.58
C VAL A 34 -6.90 4.64 -5.57
N ARG A 35 -5.73 4.81 -6.19
CA ARG A 35 -4.98 3.70 -6.79
C ARG A 35 -3.96 3.13 -5.82
N VAL A 36 -4.03 1.83 -5.59
CA VAL A 36 -3.08 1.09 -4.76
C VAL A 36 -2.38 0.05 -5.61
N LYS A 37 -1.07 -0.08 -5.43
CA LYS A 37 -0.30 -1.18 -6.03
C LYS A 37 -0.08 -2.25 -4.96
N ARG A 38 -0.53 -3.48 -5.24
CA ARG A 38 -0.26 -4.65 -4.40
C ARG A 38 1.13 -5.23 -4.69
N GLU A 39 1.85 -5.56 -3.63
CA GLU A 39 3.10 -6.32 -3.67
C GLU A 39 2.91 -7.52 -2.72
N GLU A 40 2.75 -8.72 -3.29
CA GLU A 40 2.70 -9.96 -2.51
C GLU A 40 4.03 -10.12 -1.76
N ALA A 41 3.94 -10.21 -0.43
CA ALA A 41 5.11 -10.49 0.39
C ALA A 41 5.33 -12.00 0.40
N ASP A 42 6.03 -12.51 -0.61
CA ASP A 42 6.58 -13.87 -0.56
C ASP A 42 7.71 -13.91 0.47
N ALA A 43 7.36 -14.06 1.74
CA ALA A 43 8.33 -14.34 2.79
C ALA A 43 7.73 -15.29 3.82
N ASP A 44 7.83 -16.59 3.55
CA ASP A 44 7.83 -17.61 4.60
C ASP A 44 9.04 -17.36 5.52
N VAL A 45 8.88 -16.53 6.54
CA VAL A 45 9.91 -16.36 7.57
C VAL A 45 9.83 -17.55 8.53
N GLN A 46 10.76 -18.49 8.40
CA GLN A 46 10.83 -19.66 9.28
C GLN A 46 11.53 -19.31 10.61
N LEU A 47 10.75 -19.23 11.70
CA LEU A 47 11.23 -19.04 13.08
C LEU A 47 11.10 -20.35 13.89
N GLY A 48 12.14 -21.20 13.87
CA GLY A 48 12.18 -22.42 14.69
C GLY A 48 11.20 -23.52 14.25
N GLN A 49 10.50 -24.18 15.20
CA GLN A 49 9.50 -25.24 14.94
C GLN A 49 8.04 -24.74 14.83
N SER A 50 7.79 -23.44 15.01
CA SER A 50 6.45 -22.85 14.81
C SER A 50 6.44 -21.99 13.56
N ARG A 51 5.55 -22.33 12.61
CA ARG A 51 5.21 -21.44 11.51
C ARG A 51 4.05 -20.55 11.93
N VAL A 52 4.30 -19.26 12.10
CA VAL A 52 3.23 -18.25 12.12
C VAL A 52 3.16 -17.71 10.70
N ARG A 53 2.18 -18.16 9.93
CA ARG A 53 1.88 -17.58 8.62
C ARG A 53 1.12 -16.29 8.88
N VAL A 54 1.82 -15.16 8.84
CA VAL A 54 1.14 -13.88 8.71
C VAL A 54 1.00 -13.67 7.21
N ASP A 55 -0.18 -13.94 6.67
CA ASP A 55 -0.51 -13.61 5.28
C ASP A 55 -0.63 -12.07 5.16
N SER A 56 0.48 -11.38 5.36
CA SER A 56 0.60 -9.93 5.21
C SER A 56 0.98 -9.59 3.78
N ILE A 57 0.42 -8.52 3.25
CA ILE A 57 0.75 -7.96 1.94
C ILE A 57 1.35 -6.55 2.12
N VAL A 58 2.15 -6.13 1.15
CA VAL A 58 2.58 -4.73 1.06
C VAL A 58 1.68 -4.00 0.08
N LEU A 59 1.00 -2.96 0.57
CA LEU A 59 0.23 -2.02 -0.23
C LEU A 59 1.05 -0.75 -0.42
N ARG A 60 1.14 -0.28 -1.67
CA ARG A 60 1.79 0.99 -1.99
C ARG A 60 0.76 1.97 -2.51
N VAL A 61 0.79 3.17 -1.97
CA VAL A 61 -0.11 4.26 -2.34
C VAL A 61 0.68 5.55 -2.50
N ARG A 62 0.31 6.38 -3.48
CA ARG A 62 1.01 7.65 -3.71
C ARG A 62 0.67 8.63 -2.60
N ARG A 63 1.66 9.40 -2.15
CA ARG A 63 1.50 10.35 -1.05
C ARG A 63 0.44 11.42 -1.32
N PHE A 64 0.21 11.76 -2.59
CA PHE A 64 -0.83 12.74 -2.93
C PHE A 64 -2.25 12.15 -2.93
N GLU A 65 -2.39 10.82 -3.05
CA GLU A 65 -3.68 10.15 -2.93
C GLU A 65 -4.06 9.97 -1.46
N VAL A 66 -3.08 9.59 -0.62
CA VAL A 66 -3.27 9.48 0.83
C VAL A 66 -2.15 10.22 1.53
N SER A 67 -2.50 11.35 2.15
CA SER A 67 -1.52 12.28 2.71
C SER A 67 -0.87 11.79 4.00
N ALA A 68 -1.61 11.04 4.83
CA ALA A 68 -1.19 10.58 6.14
C ALA A 68 -1.87 9.25 6.52
N PRO A 69 -1.55 8.13 5.85
CA PRO A 69 -2.12 6.83 6.18
C PRO A 69 -1.71 6.39 7.60
N ALA A 70 -2.59 5.67 8.28
CA ALA A 70 -2.39 5.22 9.65
C ALA A 70 -2.64 3.72 9.81
N LYS A 71 -2.06 3.15 10.88
CA LYS A 71 -2.38 1.78 11.29
C LYS A 71 -3.87 1.72 11.63
N GLY A 72 -4.57 0.70 11.14
CA GLY A 72 -6.01 0.53 11.30
C GLY A 72 -6.83 1.03 10.11
N ASP A 73 -6.24 1.81 9.20
CA ASP A 73 -6.91 2.19 7.95
C ASP A 73 -7.30 0.92 7.15
N GLN A 74 -8.43 1.00 6.47
CA GLN A 74 -8.94 -0.07 5.62
C GLN A 74 -8.78 0.27 4.15
N VAL A 75 -8.46 -0.74 3.35
CA VAL A 75 -8.32 -0.63 1.90
C VAL A 75 -9.18 -1.71 1.26
N ALA A 76 -10.23 -1.30 0.56
CA ALA A 76 -11.15 -2.19 -0.13
C ALA A 76 -10.94 -2.12 -1.65
N PHE A 77 -10.46 -3.19 -2.25
CA PHE A 77 -10.35 -3.36 -3.70
C PHE A 77 -11.70 -3.73 -4.30
N VAL A 78 -11.92 -3.32 -5.57
CA VAL A 78 -13.21 -3.54 -6.24
C VAL A 78 -13.24 -4.84 -7.04
N ASP A 79 -12.12 -5.25 -7.66
CA ASP A 79 -12.06 -6.44 -8.52
C ASP A 79 -10.67 -7.12 -8.45
N PRO A 80 -10.55 -8.32 -7.83
CA PRO A 80 -11.58 -8.99 -7.04
C PRO A 80 -11.89 -8.19 -5.74
N PRO A 81 -13.11 -8.30 -5.20
CA PRO A 81 -13.48 -7.63 -3.95
C PRO A 81 -12.70 -8.23 -2.78
N GLU A 82 -11.76 -7.45 -2.24
CA GLU A 82 -10.92 -7.84 -1.11
C GLU A 82 -10.65 -6.63 -0.21
N THR A 83 -10.70 -6.85 1.11
CA THR A 83 -10.43 -5.80 2.09
C THR A 83 -9.20 -6.14 2.90
N PHE A 84 -8.34 -5.15 3.08
CA PHE A 84 -7.13 -5.24 3.90
C PHE A 84 -7.17 -4.17 4.98
N THR A 85 -6.64 -4.51 6.16
CA THR A 85 -6.43 -3.58 7.27
C THR A 85 -4.94 -3.33 7.43
N LEU A 86 -4.53 -2.07 7.55
CA LEU A 86 -3.14 -1.74 7.83
C LEU A 86 -2.74 -2.18 9.25
N ILE A 87 -1.75 -3.07 9.35
CA ILE A 87 -1.34 -3.70 10.62
C ILE A 87 -0.13 -3.02 11.27
N ALA A 88 0.62 -2.23 10.49
CA ALA A 88 1.79 -1.49 10.94
C ALA A 88 1.72 0.00 10.56
N LYS A 89 2.60 0.80 11.17
CA LYS A 89 2.73 2.22 10.83
C LYS A 89 3.29 2.37 9.39
N PRO A 90 2.60 3.07 8.48
CA PRO A 90 3.09 3.32 7.14
C PRO A 90 4.43 4.06 7.11
N LYS A 91 5.26 3.72 6.13
CA LYS A 91 6.59 4.33 5.95
C LYS A 91 6.66 5.04 4.61
N LEU A 92 7.21 6.25 4.57
CA LEU A 92 7.54 6.89 3.31
C LEU A 92 8.72 6.15 2.66
N GLU A 93 8.62 5.90 1.36
CA GLU A 93 9.76 5.44 0.57
C GLU A 93 10.83 6.55 0.48
N ARG A 94 12.06 6.19 0.09
CA ARG A 94 13.25 7.05 0.08
C ARG A 94 13.06 8.42 -0.60
N PHE A 95 12.21 8.52 -1.64
CA PHE A 95 11.94 9.76 -2.34
C PHE A 95 10.69 10.51 -1.82
N GLY A 96 9.98 9.93 -0.86
CA GLY A 96 8.81 10.55 -0.23
C GLY A 96 7.59 10.68 -1.15
N LEU A 97 7.54 9.90 -2.24
CA LEU A 97 6.47 9.94 -3.25
C LEU A 97 5.39 8.89 -3.00
N GLU A 98 5.71 7.83 -2.27
CA GLU A 98 4.82 6.72 -1.96
C GLU A 98 4.91 6.35 -0.48
N TRP A 99 3.81 5.85 0.05
CA TRP A 99 3.75 5.13 1.29
C TRP A 99 3.92 3.63 1.03
N ILE A 100 4.61 2.98 1.96
CA ILE A 100 4.74 1.53 2.08
C ILE A 100 3.91 1.14 3.29
N CYS A 101 2.84 0.39 3.04
CA CYS A 101 1.83 0.04 4.02
C CYS A 101 1.77 -1.47 4.16
N GLU A 102 2.08 -1.99 5.35
CA GLU A 102 1.92 -3.41 5.64
C GLU A 102 0.48 -3.67 6.09
N ALA A 103 -0.18 -4.63 5.44
CA ALA A 103 -1.59 -4.90 5.64
C ALA A 103 -1.84 -6.41 5.77
N ALA A 104 -2.92 -6.77 6.46
CA ALA A 104 -3.43 -8.13 6.48
C ALA A 104 -4.86 -8.14 5.93
N ARG A 105 -5.25 -9.26 5.32
CA ARG A 105 -6.64 -9.47 4.89
C ARG A 105 -7.55 -9.34 6.12
N ALA A 106 -8.62 -8.56 5.99
CA ALA A 106 -9.63 -8.35 7.02
C ALA A 106 -10.55 -9.55 7.19
#